data_AF-A0A2P5G178-F1
#
_entry.id   AF-A0A2P5G178-F1
#
_cell.length_a   1.000
_cell.length_b   1.000
_cell.length_c   1.000
_cell.angle_alpha   90.00
_cell.angle_beta   90.00
_cell.angle_gamma   90.00
#
_symmetry.space_group_name_H-M   'P 1'
#
loop_
_entity.id
_entity.type
_entity.pdbx_description
1 polymer ?
#
loop_
_entity_poly.entity_id
_entity_poly.type
_entity_poly.pdbx_seq_one_letter_code
_entity_poly.pdbx_strand_id
1 'polypeptide(L)'
;MLAAKTLVKPSPSFSFPSSNSKSPKIPKHSKSPTIAFPPSPNSHHHPLRRTKPIAATLSKSVQQQQQQHAADSAATTPGQLRVDILSESLPFIQKFRGKTIVVKYGGAAMKSESLQASVVNDLVLLSCVGLRPVLVHGGGPEINLWLKRLNIEVSFHDGLRVTDAKTMEIVSMVLAGKVNKNLVSLINQAGVKAIGLCGTDGRVVTARPAANAAKLGFVGEVARVDPTILWSIVNDGHIPVIASVAADEFGQQYNINADTVAGELAAALGAEKLILLTDVAGILRDRDDPSSLVKEVNIKGVKKMMEEGKIGGGMIPKVNCCVRSLSQGVRTASIIDGRVPHSLLLEIMTDEGAGTMITG
;
A
#
# COMPACT_ATOMS: atom_id res chain seq x y z
N MET A 1 -11.38 -63.31 7.49
CA MET A 1 -12.26 -62.89 8.59
C MET A 1 -12.35 -61.37 8.54
N LEU A 2 -13.57 -60.85 8.39
CA LEU A 2 -14.05 -59.46 8.37
C LEU A 2 -13.43 -58.42 7.41
N ALA A 3 -14.18 -58.16 6.33
CA ALA A 3 -14.16 -56.93 5.55
C ALA A 3 -15.15 -55.93 6.15
N ALA A 4 -14.73 -54.68 6.36
CA ALA A 4 -15.60 -53.58 6.75
C ALA A 4 -16.06 -52.81 5.49
N LYS A 5 -17.33 -52.95 5.13
CA LYS A 5 -18.02 -52.14 4.12
C LYS A 5 -18.62 -50.91 4.80
N THR A 6 -18.15 -49.72 4.46
CA THR A 6 -18.75 -48.45 4.90
C THR A 6 -19.67 -47.93 3.79
N LEU A 7 -20.97 -47.87 4.10
CA LEU A 7 -22.05 -47.37 3.24
C LEU A 7 -22.00 -45.84 3.17
N VAL A 8 -21.80 -45.29 1.98
CA VAL A 8 -21.97 -43.87 1.66
C VAL A 8 -23.43 -43.62 1.29
N LYS A 9 -24.13 -42.75 2.04
CA LYS A 9 -25.46 -42.22 1.66
C LYS A 9 -25.26 -40.95 0.82
N PRO A 10 -26.03 -40.74 -0.28
CA PRO A 10 -25.97 -39.50 -1.03
C PRO A 10 -26.81 -38.40 -0.36
N SER A 11 -26.30 -37.18 -0.38
CA SER A 11 -27.00 -35.95 0.03
C SER A 11 -28.02 -35.51 -1.05
N PRO A 12 -29.14 -34.87 -0.67
CA PRO A 12 -30.15 -34.45 -1.63
C PRO A 12 -29.73 -33.16 -2.36
N SER A 13 -29.93 -33.17 -3.68
CA SER A 13 -29.79 -32.04 -4.60
C SER A 13 -30.84 -30.96 -4.35
N PHE A 14 -30.42 -29.71 -4.17
CA PHE A 14 -31.31 -28.54 -4.21
C PHE A 14 -31.09 -27.76 -5.50
N SER A 15 -32.16 -27.61 -6.28
CA SER A 15 -32.25 -26.81 -7.50
C SER A 15 -32.87 -25.43 -7.23
N PHE A 16 -32.32 -24.41 -7.91
CA PHE A 16 -32.64 -22.97 -7.86
C PHE A 16 -34.10 -22.59 -8.21
N PRO A 17 -34.47 -21.33 -7.93
CA PRO A 17 -35.07 -20.52 -8.98
C PRO A 17 -34.32 -19.21 -9.23
N SER A 18 -34.05 -18.98 -10.51
CA SER A 18 -33.64 -17.71 -11.12
C SER A 18 -34.71 -16.63 -10.94
N SER A 19 -34.33 -15.42 -10.55
CA SER A 19 -35.16 -14.23 -10.75
C SER A 19 -34.45 -13.23 -11.65
N ASN A 20 -35.20 -12.83 -12.67
CA ASN A 20 -34.79 -12.03 -13.79
C ASN A 20 -35.35 -10.61 -13.61
N SER A 21 -34.61 -9.62 -14.11
CA SER A 21 -35.11 -8.35 -14.66
C SER A 21 -35.50 -7.19 -13.70
N LYS A 22 -34.79 -6.05 -13.83
CA LYS A 22 -35.24 -4.78 -14.43
C LYS A 22 -34.58 -3.55 -13.78
N SER A 23 -33.75 -2.87 -14.58
CA SER A 23 -33.29 -1.50 -14.34
C SER A 23 -34.41 -0.49 -14.65
N PRO A 24 -34.60 0.59 -13.87
CA PRO A 24 -35.42 1.71 -14.29
C PRO A 24 -34.60 2.82 -14.95
N LYS A 25 -35.20 3.41 -15.99
CA LYS A 25 -34.71 4.46 -16.88
C LYS A 25 -34.71 5.85 -16.23
N ILE A 26 -33.78 6.69 -16.68
CA ILE A 26 -33.66 8.13 -16.46
C ILE A 26 -34.78 8.89 -17.20
N PRO A 27 -35.40 9.93 -16.61
CA PRO A 27 -36.11 10.96 -17.37
C PRO A 27 -35.23 12.21 -17.61
N LYS A 28 -35.12 12.60 -18.88
CA LYS A 28 -34.68 13.93 -19.34
C LYS A 28 -35.88 14.89 -19.29
N HIS A 29 -35.67 16.14 -18.88
CA HIS A 29 -36.34 17.39 -19.28
C HIS A 29 -35.85 18.50 -18.29
N SER A 30 -35.75 19.79 -18.58
CA SER A 30 -35.73 20.61 -19.79
C SER A 30 -35.62 22.08 -19.32
N LYS A 31 -35.05 22.95 -20.17
CA LYS A 31 -35.24 24.41 -20.25
C LYS A 31 -34.59 25.31 -19.18
N SER A 32 -33.62 26.06 -19.68
CA SER A 32 -33.12 27.36 -19.23
C SER A 32 -34.20 28.46 -19.29
N PRO A 33 -34.04 29.53 -18.49
CA PRO A 33 -34.53 30.85 -18.85
C PRO A 33 -33.39 31.86 -19.01
N THR A 34 -33.62 32.82 -19.90
CA THR A 34 -32.73 33.89 -20.35
C THR A 34 -33.29 35.24 -19.88
N ILE A 35 -32.43 36.29 -19.87
CA ILE A 35 -32.72 37.75 -19.91
C ILE A 35 -32.91 38.36 -18.49
N ALA A 36 -32.39 39.55 -18.09
CA ALA A 36 -32.03 40.79 -18.80
C ALA A 36 -30.98 41.62 -18.03
N PHE A 37 -30.27 42.50 -18.75
CA PHE A 37 -29.47 43.60 -18.21
C PHE A 37 -30.32 44.89 -18.07
N PRO A 38 -30.14 45.71 -17.03
CA PRO A 38 -30.73 47.05 -16.94
C PRO A 38 -29.82 48.14 -17.55
N PRO A 39 -30.40 49.30 -17.92
CA PRO A 39 -29.75 50.32 -18.76
C PRO A 39 -28.94 51.35 -17.96
N SER A 40 -28.05 52.03 -18.69
CA SER A 40 -27.32 53.23 -18.26
C SER A 40 -28.20 54.49 -18.30
N PRO A 41 -27.94 55.49 -17.44
CA PRO A 41 -28.36 56.86 -17.68
C PRO A 41 -27.20 57.86 -17.72
N ASN A 42 -27.34 58.82 -18.64
CA ASN A 42 -26.50 60.01 -18.84
C ASN A 42 -26.98 61.19 -17.97
N SER A 43 -25.99 62.01 -17.57
CA SER A 43 -25.95 63.48 -17.47
C SER A 43 -27.02 64.30 -16.70
N HIS A 44 -26.51 65.08 -15.73
CA HIS A 44 -26.65 66.53 -15.51
C HIS A 44 -27.08 67.03 -14.11
N HIS A 45 -26.40 68.13 -13.74
CA HIS A 45 -26.70 69.17 -12.73
C HIS A 45 -26.20 69.01 -11.29
N HIS A 46 -25.10 69.75 -11.02
CA HIS A 46 -24.73 70.31 -9.72
C HIS A 46 -25.78 71.33 -9.22
N PRO A 47 -26.02 71.39 -7.89
CA PRO A 47 -25.64 72.61 -7.20
C PRO A 47 -24.97 72.39 -5.83
N LEU A 48 -23.92 73.18 -5.62
CA LEU A 48 -23.48 73.85 -4.38
C LEU A 48 -23.81 73.22 -3.00
N ARG A 49 -22.85 72.43 -2.52
CA ARG A 49 -22.19 72.47 -1.20
C ARG A 49 -22.90 73.25 -0.07
N ARG A 50 -23.50 72.51 0.88
CA ARG A 50 -23.58 72.90 2.30
C ARG A 50 -22.76 71.91 3.12
N THR A 51 -21.71 72.42 3.76
CA THR A 51 -20.79 71.68 4.62
C THR A 51 -21.49 71.23 5.91
N LYS A 52 -21.57 69.92 6.13
CA LYS A 52 -21.83 69.28 7.43
C LYS A 52 -20.50 68.73 7.99
N PRO A 53 -20.32 68.68 9.32
CA PRO A 53 -19.01 68.49 9.93
C PRO A 53 -18.47 67.06 9.73
N ILE A 54 -17.18 66.97 9.41
CA ILE A 54 -16.40 65.77 9.06
C ILE A 54 -16.14 64.84 10.27
N ALA A 55 -16.69 65.11 11.44
CA ALA A 55 -16.33 64.41 12.68
C ALA A 55 -17.13 63.12 12.98
N ALA A 56 -18.19 62.78 12.22
CA ALA A 56 -19.06 61.63 12.54
C ALA A 56 -19.00 60.46 11.54
N THR A 57 -18.27 60.61 10.43
CA THR A 57 -18.18 59.56 9.38
C THR A 57 -16.84 58.82 9.40
N LEU A 58 -15.78 59.44 9.95
CA LEU A 58 -14.47 58.79 10.12
C LEU A 58 -14.46 57.73 11.23
N SER A 59 -15.34 57.85 12.22
CA SER A 59 -15.41 56.91 13.35
C SER A 59 -16.11 55.59 12.99
N LYS A 60 -17.08 55.60 12.08
CA LYS A 60 -17.73 54.36 11.58
C LYS A 60 -16.85 53.60 10.59
N SER A 61 -16.10 54.29 9.73
CA SER A 61 -15.16 53.63 8.80
C SER A 61 -13.94 53.05 9.51
N VAL A 62 -13.43 53.72 10.55
CA VAL A 62 -12.34 53.19 11.39
C VAL A 62 -12.82 52.05 12.29
N GLN A 63 -14.04 52.11 12.83
CA GLN A 63 -14.63 50.99 13.59
C GLN A 63 -14.99 49.78 12.72
N GLN A 64 -15.45 49.99 11.48
CA GLN A 64 -15.70 48.89 10.53
C GLN A 64 -14.39 48.30 9.97
N GLN A 65 -13.36 49.11 9.72
CA GLN A 65 -12.03 48.61 9.35
C GLN A 65 -11.32 47.92 10.53
N GLN A 66 -11.51 48.37 11.78
CA GLN A 66 -11.00 47.67 12.96
C GLN A 66 -11.79 46.39 13.28
N GLN A 67 -13.09 46.31 12.99
CA GLN A 67 -13.86 45.07 13.11
C GLN A 67 -13.58 44.07 11.98
N GLN A 68 -13.24 44.53 10.77
CA GLN A 68 -12.78 43.66 9.69
C GLN A 68 -11.33 43.18 9.90
N HIS A 69 -10.43 44.01 10.46
CA HIS A 69 -9.09 43.58 10.84
C HIS A 69 -9.01 42.75 12.13
N ALA A 70 -10.03 42.78 13.00
CA ALA A 70 -10.11 41.93 14.18
C ALA A 70 -10.58 40.50 13.88
N ALA A 71 -11.19 40.26 12.70
CA ALA A 71 -11.61 38.93 12.28
C ALA A 71 -10.45 38.09 11.66
N ASP A 72 -9.42 38.75 11.14
CA ASP A 72 -8.30 38.12 10.41
C ASP A 72 -7.06 37.79 11.27
N SER A 73 -7.14 37.93 12.60
CA SER A 73 -6.00 37.65 13.50
C SER A 73 -6.31 36.67 14.64
N ALA A 74 -7.41 35.92 14.55
CA ALA A 74 -7.60 34.77 15.42
C ALA A 74 -6.55 33.72 15.05
N ALA A 75 -5.43 33.69 15.79
CA ALA A 75 -4.40 32.68 15.65
C ALA A 75 -5.04 31.29 15.55
N THR A 76 -4.82 30.61 14.41
CA THR A 76 -5.38 29.28 14.14
C THR A 76 -5.09 28.38 15.33
N THR A 77 -6.14 27.92 16.01
CA THR A 77 -5.95 27.06 17.18
C THR A 77 -5.30 25.73 16.74
N PRO A 78 -4.55 25.03 17.61
CA PRO A 78 -4.04 23.70 17.30
C PRO A 78 -5.14 22.71 16.88
N GLY A 79 -6.38 22.90 17.36
CA GLY A 79 -7.53 22.13 16.94
C GLY A 79 -7.94 22.43 15.49
N GLN A 80 -8.02 23.71 15.12
CA GLN A 80 -8.37 24.14 13.77
C GLN A 80 -7.32 23.67 12.76
N LEU A 81 -6.02 23.84 13.07
CA LEU A 81 -4.94 23.37 12.19
C LEU A 81 -5.04 21.86 11.88
N ARG A 82 -5.38 21.03 12.88
CA ARG A 82 -5.58 19.58 12.65
C ARG A 82 -6.77 19.29 11.76
N VAL A 83 -7.86 20.05 11.89
CA VAL A 83 -9.05 19.89 11.04
C VAL A 83 -8.73 20.29 9.60
N ASP A 84 -7.99 21.40 9.41
CA ASP A 84 -7.60 21.89 8.09
C ASP A 84 -6.73 20.85 7.36
N ILE A 85 -5.68 20.33 8.02
CA ILE A 85 -4.80 19.28 7.47
C ILE A 85 -5.58 17.99 7.14
N LEU A 86 -6.50 17.58 8.01
CA LEU A 86 -7.34 16.40 7.78
C LEU A 86 -8.26 16.61 6.56
N SER A 87 -8.82 17.82 6.40
CA SER A 87 -9.64 18.19 5.26
C SER A 87 -8.84 18.20 3.96
N GLU A 88 -7.60 18.71 3.98
CA GLU A 88 -6.68 18.71 2.84
C GLU A 88 -6.29 17.30 2.38
N SER A 89 -6.40 16.30 3.25
CA SER A 89 -6.12 14.89 2.91
C SER A 89 -7.23 14.25 2.06
N LEU A 90 -8.42 14.87 1.96
CA LEU A 90 -9.59 14.28 1.30
C LEU A 90 -9.36 13.91 -0.18
N PRO A 91 -8.71 14.72 -1.02
CA PRO A 91 -8.45 14.36 -2.42
C PRO A 91 -7.59 13.09 -2.57
N PHE A 92 -6.59 12.89 -1.69
CA PHE A 92 -5.75 11.69 -1.70
C PHE A 92 -6.55 10.44 -1.31
N ILE A 93 -7.40 10.54 -0.29
CA ILE A 93 -8.31 9.46 0.12
C ILE A 93 -9.26 9.10 -1.03
N GLN A 94 -9.87 10.09 -1.68
CA GLN A 94 -10.79 9.87 -2.79
C GLN A 94 -10.11 9.21 -3.99
N LYS A 95 -8.88 9.62 -4.32
CA LYS A 95 -8.09 9.08 -5.44
C LYS A 95 -7.87 7.57 -5.34
N PHE A 96 -7.65 7.06 -4.12
CA PHE A 96 -7.32 5.65 -3.90
C PHE A 96 -8.43 4.83 -3.23
N ARG A 97 -9.60 5.42 -2.97
CA ARG A 97 -10.72 4.71 -2.34
C ARG A 97 -11.09 3.43 -3.12
N GLY A 98 -11.20 2.32 -2.40
CA GLY A 98 -11.52 1.00 -2.95
C GLY A 98 -10.38 0.34 -3.72
N LYS A 99 -9.20 0.97 -3.80
CA LYS A 99 -8.03 0.42 -4.50
C LYS A 99 -7.24 -0.52 -3.61
N THR A 100 -6.78 -1.61 -4.21
CA THR A 100 -5.88 -2.58 -3.57
C THR A 100 -4.45 -2.06 -3.60
N ILE A 101 -3.79 -2.11 -2.45
CA ILE A 101 -2.40 -1.69 -2.26
C ILE A 101 -1.63 -2.87 -1.65
N VAL A 102 -0.65 -3.41 -2.36
CA VAL A 102 0.22 -4.46 -1.81
C VAL A 102 1.46 -3.83 -1.23
N VAL A 103 1.67 -4.01 0.07
CA VAL A 103 2.81 -3.47 0.81
C VAL A 103 3.71 -4.62 1.20
N LYS A 104 4.94 -4.63 0.68
CA LYS A 104 5.97 -5.50 1.20
C LYS A 104 6.65 -4.82 2.38
N TYR A 105 6.53 -5.43 3.55
CA TYR A 105 7.21 -5.03 4.77
C TYR A 105 8.46 -5.88 5.02
N GLY A 106 9.61 -5.22 5.14
CA GLY A 106 10.91 -5.87 5.35
C GLY A 106 12.03 -4.89 5.70
N GLY A 107 13.24 -5.42 5.93
CA GLY A 107 14.43 -4.60 6.16
C GLY A 107 14.51 -3.99 7.56
N ALA A 108 15.06 -2.78 7.66
CA ALA A 108 15.25 -2.05 8.92
C ALA A 108 13.93 -1.75 9.64
N ALA A 109 12.84 -1.56 8.90
CA ALA A 109 11.51 -1.28 9.45
C ALA A 109 10.99 -2.38 10.39
N MET A 110 11.49 -3.62 10.26
CA MET A 110 11.16 -4.75 11.13
C MET A 110 11.95 -4.79 12.44
N LYS A 111 13.01 -4.01 12.58
CA LYS A 111 13.94 -4.09 13.71
C LYS A 111 13.58 -3.14 14.86
N SER A 112 12.84 -2.07 14.57
CA SER A 112 12.43 -1.09 15.56
C SER A 112 10.96 -1.26 15.89
N GLU A 113 10.63 -1.37 17.17
CA GLU A 113 9.24 -1.42 17.64
C GLU A 113 8.47 -0.15 17.24
N SER A 114 9.11 1.03 17.27
CA SER A 114 8.46 2.29 16.88
C SER A 114 8.13 2.34 15.40
N LEU A 115 9.03 1.83 14.53
CA LEU A 115 8.77 1.76 13.09
C LEU A 115 7.73 0.69 12.77
N GLN A 116 7.75 -0.44 13.48
CA GLN A 116 6.71 -1.46 13.35
C GLN A 116 5.33 -0.90 13.72
N ALA A 117 5.21 -0.21 14.85
CA ALA A 117 3.97 0.43 15.27
C ALA A 117 3.51 1.49 14.25
N SER A 118 4.44 2.30 13.72
CA SER A 118 4.14 3.28 12.67
C SER A 118 3.57 2.64 11.41
N VAL A 119 4.19 1.58 10.89
CA VAL A 119 3.70 0.86 9.70
C VAL A 119 2.33 0.21 9.95
N VAL A 120 2.12 -0.37 11.15
CA VAL A 120 0.82 -0.94 11.52
C VAL A 120 -0.27 0.13 11.55
N ASN A 121 0.01 1.28 12.17
CA ASN A 121 -0.91 2.41 12.21
C ASN A 121 -1.24 2.95 10.82
N ASP A 122 -0.26 3.01 9.92
CA ASP A 122 -0.46 3.41 8.54
C ASP A 122 -1.41 2.44 7.81
N LEU A 123 -1.17 1.14 7.91
CA LEU A 123 -2.03 0.10 7.29
C LEU A 123 -3.47 0.18 7.81
N VAL A 124 -3.62 0.36 9.13
CA VAL A 124 -4.92 0.53 9.78
C VAL A 124 -5.62 1.77 9.25
N LEU A 125 -4.93 2.92 9.17
CA LEU A 125 -5.50 4.14 8.64
C LEU A 125 -5.97 3.96 7.19
N LEU A 126 -5.11 3.39 6.33
CA LEU A 126 -5.46 3.11 4.93
C LEU A 126 -6.72 2.24 4.82
N SER A 127 -6.83 1.19 5.64
CA SER A 127 -8.02 0.33 5.70
C SER A 127 -9.26 1.12 6.15
N CYS A 128 -9.15 1.91 7.23
CA CYS A 128 -10.26 2.70 7.77
C CYS A 128 -10.78 3.76 6.79
N VAL A 129 -9.91 4.37 5.98
CA VAL A 129 -10.32 5.37 4.98
C VAL A 129 -10.81 4.74 3.65
N GLY A 130 -10.82 3.41 3.56
CA GLY A 130 -11.47 2.65 2.49
C GLY A 130 -10.52 2.15 1.39
N LEU A 131 -9.21 2.19 1.60
CA LEU A 131 -8.27 1.43 0.76
C LEU A 131 -8.25 -0.03 1.20
N ARG A 132 -7.65 -0.89 0.36
CA ARG A 132 -7.59 -2.33 0.55
C ARG A 132 -6.13 -2.79 0.70
N PRO A 133 -5.48 -2.54 1.85
CA PRO A 133 -4.10 -2.92 2.04
C PRO A 133 -3.94 -4.45 2.16
N VAL A 134 -2.91 -4.99 1.51
CA VAL A 134 -2.45 -6.37 1.64
C VAL A 134 -0.99 -6.32 2.06
N LEU A 135 -0.68 -6.88 3.23
CA LEU A 135 0.67 -6.87 3.78
C LEU A 135 1.38 -8.17 3.40
N VAL A 136 2.55 -8.08 2.78
CA VAL A 136 3.44 -9.22 2.53
C VAL A 136 4.71 -9.01 3.34
N HIS A 137 5.24 -10.05 3.99
CA HIS A 137 6.44 -9.90 4.79
C HIS A 137 7.47 -11.01 4.58
N GLY A 138 8.72 -10.63 4.84
CA GLY A 138 9.83 -11.57 5.06
C GLY A 138 10.17 -11.66 6.54
N GLY A 139 11.42 -11.94 6.85
CA GLY A 139 11.90 -12.01 8.23
C GLY A 139 13.34 -12.51 8.35
N GLY A 140 14.21 -12.10 7.41
CA GLY A 140 15.61 -12.57 7.35
C GLY A 140 16.37 -12.49 8.67
N PRO A 141 16.34 -11.35 9.39
CA PRO A 141 16.97 -11.21 10.70
C PRO A 141 16.42 -12.18 11.76
N GLU A 142 15.10 -12.38 11.81
CA GLU A 142 14.47 -13.32 12.75
C GLU A 142 14.83 -14.77 12.45
N ILE A 143 14.89 -15.15 11.16
CA ILE A 143 15.36 -16.47 10.76
C ILE A 143 16.81 -16.68 11.20
N ASN A 144 17.69 -15.69 10.97
CA ASN A 144 19.10 -15.78 11.37
C ASN A 144 19.24 -15.96 12.89
N LEU A 145 18.41 -15.28 13.69
CA LEU A 145 18.41 -15.43 15.14
C LEU A 145 18.09 -16.87 15.56
N TRP A 146 17.08 -17.49 14.95
CA TRP A 146 16.70 -18.88 15.27
C TRP A 146 17.71 -19.91 14.77
N LEU A 147 18.24 -19.74 13.56
CA LEU A 147 19.32 -20.61 13.05
C LEU A 147 20.53 -20.57 13.98
N LYS A 148 20.94 -19.37 14.43
CA LYS A 148 22.03 -19.19 15.39
C LYS A 148 21.74 -19.89 16.73
N ARG A 149 20.51 -19.79 17.26
CA ARG A 149 20.12 -20.48 18.51
C ARG A 149 20.21 -22.00 18.41
N LEU A 150 20.03 -22.55 17.22
CA LEU A 150 20.09 -23.98 16.93
C LEU A 150 21.46 -24.42 16.39
N ASN A 151 22.45 -23.54 16.40
CA ASN A 151 23.79 -23.78 15.85
C ASN A 151 23.78 -24.26 14.37
N ILE A 152 22.86 -23.72 13.57
CA ILE A 152 22.81 -23.95 12.12
C ILE A 152 23.46 -22.75 11.42
N GLU A 153 24.42 -23.03 10.55
CA GLU A 153 25.15 -22.02 9.81
C GLU A 153 24.23 -21.29 8.82
N VAL A 154 24.36 -19.96 8.77
CA VAL A 154 23.62 -19.12 7.84
C VAL A 154 24.45 -18.92 6.59
N SER A 155 23.93 -19.39 5.44
CA SER A 155 24.58 -19.21 4.13
C SER A 155 23.68 -18.46 3.15
N PHE A 156 24.28 -17.60 2.33
CA PHE A 156 23.63 -16.83 1.27
C PHE A 156 24.40 -16.97 -0.03
N HIS A 157 23.68 -17.02 -1.15
CA HIS A 157 24.22 -16.99 -2.50
C HIS A 157 23.39 -16.01 -3.33
N ASP A 158 24.03 -14.98 -3.89
CA ASP A 158 23.40 -13.88 -4.64
C ASP A 158 22.20 -13.23 -3.91
N GLY A 159 22.30 -13.08 -2.59
CA GLY A 159 21.24 -12.48 -1.77
C GLY A 159 20.06 -13.40 -1.44
N LEU A 160 20.09 -14.65 -1.91
CA LEU A 160 19.12 -15.69 -1.53
C LEU A 160 19.73 -16.59 -0.45
N ARG A 161 18.92 -16.94 0.55
CA ARG A 161 19.34 -17.85 1.63
C ARG A 161 19.44 -19.27 1.08
N VAL A 162 20.61 -19.89 1.19
CA VAL A 162 20.73 -21.34 0.95
C VAL A 162 19.89 -22.05 2.02
N THR A 163 18.89 -22.82 1.57
CA THR A 163 17.82 -23.35 2.42
C THR A 163 17.77 -24.86 2.24
N ASP A 164 18.48 -25.62 3.09
CA ASP A 164 18.35 -27.07 3.16
C ASP A 164 17.05 -27.49 3.90
N ALA A 165 16.82 -28.79 4.07
CA ALA A 165 15.58 -29.30 4.67
C ALA A 165 15.37 -28.76 6.10
N LYS A 166 16.43 -28.77 6.91
CA LYS A 166 16.38 -28.28 8.31
C LYS A 166 16.14 -26.77 8.36
N THR A 167 16.80 -26.03 7.49
CA THR A 167 16.65 -24.58 7.37
C THR A 167 15.24 -24.23 6.89
N MET A 168 14.65 -25.00 5.96
CA MET A 168 13.28 -24.78 5.48
C MET A 168 12.24 -24.90 6.59
N GLU A 169 12.37 -25.91 7.45
CA GLU A 169 11.51 -26.08 8.62
C GLU A 169 11.55 -24.83 9.52
N ILE A 170 12.75 -24.32 9.81
CA ILE A 170 12.94 -23.13 10.65
C ILE A 170 12.41 -21.87 9.97
N VAL A 171 12.66 -21.71 8.67
CA VAL A 171 12.12 -20.60 7.88
C VAL A 171 10.59 -20.58 7.99
N SER A 172 9.94 -21.73 7.82
CA SER A 172 8.49 -21.86 7.91
C SER A 172 7.96 -21.52 9.30
N MET A 173 8.54 -22.12 10.36
CA MET A 173 8.17 -21.84 11.75
C MET A 173 8.31 -20.35 12.11
N VAL A 174 9.41 -19.72 11.70
CA VAL A 174 9.68 -18.32 12.03
C VAL A 174 8.78 -17.38 11.25
N LEU A 175 8.67 -17.55 9.93
CA LEU A 175 7.90 -16.63 9.10
C LEU A 175 6.40 -16.78 9.35
N ALA A 176 5.85 -18.00 9.23
CA ALA A 176 4.41 -18.22 9.33
C ALA A 176 3.94 -18.29 10.80
N GLY A 177 4.75 -18.82 11.71
CA GLY A 177 4.36 -19.02 13.11
C GLY A 177 4.64 -17.83 14.02
N LYS A 178 5.78 -17.15 13.85
CA LYS A 178 6.19 -16.04 14.75
C LYS A 178 5.94 -14.67 14.13
N VAL A 179 6.61 -14.35 13.02
CA VAL A 179 6.57 -13.00 12.44
C VAL A 179 5.17 -12.65 11.96
N ASN A 180 4.54 -13.55 11.21
CA ASN A 180 3.19 -13.35 10.68
C ASN A 180 2.17 -13.08 11.80
N LYS A 181 2.20 -13.92 12.85
CA LYS A 181 1.24 -13.81 13.95
C LYS A 181 1.50 -12.61 14.85
N ASN A 182 2.76 -12.18 14.99
CA ASN A 182 3.08 -10.91 15.64
C ASN A 182 2.43 -9.73 14.91
N LEU A 183 2.58 -9.65 13.57
CA LEU A 183 2.00 -8.57 12.78
C LEU A 183 0.47 -8.58 12.82
N VAL A 184 -0.14 -9.76 12.69
CA VAL A 184 -1.60 -9.93 12.85
C VAL A 184 -2.05 -9.44 14.23
N SER A 185 -1.35 -9.81 15.30
CA SER A 185 -1.66 -9.37 16.65
C SER A 185 -1.61 -7.85 16.79
N LEU A 186 -0.57 -7.21 16.25
CA LEU A 186 -0.42 -5.76 16.34
C LEU A 186 -1.51 -5.01 15.56
N ILE A 187 -1.85 -5.47 14.36
CA ILE A 187 -2.94 -4.88 13.56
C ILE A 187 -4.28 -5.03 14.28
N ASN A 188 -4.54 -6.21 14.86
CA ASN A 188 -5.75 -6.46 15.65
C ASN A 188 -5.84 -5.55 16.87
N GLN A 189 -4.73 -5.35 17.59
CA GLN A 189 -4.66 -4.43 18.73
C GLN A 189 -4.89 -2.98 18.32
N ALA A 190 -4.48 -2.60 17.11
CA ALA A 190 -4.71 -1.28 16.54
C ALA A 190 -6.14 -1.07 15.98
N GLY A 191 -7.03 -2.07 16.09
CA GLY A 191 -8.47 -1.91 15.87
C GLY A 191 -9.01 -2.37 14.52
N VAL A 192 -8.19 -3.03 13.68
CA VAL A 192 -8.63 -3.64 12.41
C VAL A 192 -8.35 -5.14 12.45
N LYS A 193 -9.27 -5.94 11.90
CA LYS A 193 -9.09 -7.40 11.82
C LYS A 193 -8.08 -7.76 10.74
N ALA A 194 -7.01 -8.44 11.12
CA ALA A 194 -6.03 -9.02 10.22
C ALA A 194 -6.15 -10.54 10.14
N ILE A 195 -5.90 -11.09 8.95
CA ILE A 195 -5.90 -12.54 8.70
C ILE A 195 -4.53 -12.94 8.17
N GLY A 196 -3.81 -13.73 8.96
CA GLY A 196 -2.46 -14.19 8.63
C GLY A 196 -2.46 -15.49 7.86
N LEU A 197 -1.86 -15.47 6.66
CA LEU A 197 -1.73 -16.61 5.74
C LEU A 197 -0.27 -16.78 5.30
N CYS A 198 0.05 -17.96 4.77
CA CYS A 198 1.19 -18.19 3.89
C CYS A 198 0.69 -18.66 2.51
N GLY A 199 1.60 -18.89 1.57
CA GLY A 199 1.23 -19.33 0.21
C GLY A 199 0.45 -20.65 0.17
N THR A 200 0.72 -21.56 1.10
CA THR A 200 0.05 -22.87 1.17
C THR A 200 -1.41 -22.75 1.59
N ASP A 201 -1.76 -21.77 2.41
CA ASP A 201 -3.13 -21.59 2.92
C ASP A 201 -4.05 -21.21 1.76
N GLY A 202 -5.06 -22.06 1.48
CA GLY A 202 -5.95 -21.87 0.32
C GLY A 202 -5.22 -21.90 -1.04
N ARG A 203 -3.97 -22.36 -1.08
CA ARG A 203 -3.09 -22.34 -2.27
C ARG A 203 -2.94 -20.93 -2.88
N VAL A 204 -2.89 -19.90 -2.03
CA VAL A 204 -2.67 -18.50 -2.47
C VAL A 204 -1.44 -18.37 -3.35
N VAL A 205 -0.36 -19.08 -3.02
CA VAL A 205 0.85 -19.18 -3.85
C VAL A 205 1.24 -20.65 -3.99
N THR A 206 1.42 -21.10 -5.23
CA THR A 206 2.07 -22.38 -5.52
C THR A 206 3.53 -22.12 -5.89
N ALA A 207 4.44 -22.81 -5.22
CA ALA A 207 5.87 -22.72 -5.46
C ALA A 207 6.33 -23.65 -6.59
N ARG A 208 7.48 -23.33 -7.17
CA ARG A 208 8.34 -24.26 -7.91
C ARG A 208 9.79 -24.04 -7.50
N PRO A 209 10.69 -25.02 -7.67
CA PRO A 209 12.11 -24.81 -7.43
C PRO A 209 12.66 -23.62 -8.22
N ALA A 210 13.53 -22.82 -7.62
CA ALA A 210 14.28 -21.78 -8.33
C ALA A 210 15.21 -22.41 -9.38
N ALA A 211 15.56 -21.66 -10.43
CA ALA A 211 16.42 -22.15 -11.52
C ALA A 211 17.78 -22.70 -11.04
N ASN A 212 18.31 -22.15 -9.94
CA ASN A 212 19.55 -22.57 -9.29
C ASN A 212 19.33 -23.38 -8.00
N ALA A 213 18.18 -24.08 -7.87
CA ALA A 213 17.85 -24.89 -6.70
C ALA A 213 18.91 -25.93 -6.34
N ALA A 214 19.68 -26.45 -7.32
CA ALA A 214 20.81 -27.35 -7.04
C ALA A 214 21.85 -26.76 -6.08
N LYS A 215 22.04 -25.43 -6.09
CA LYS A 215 22.93 -24.71 -5.17
C LYS A 215 22.20 -24.16 -3.94
N LEU A 216 20.92 -23.81 -4.09
CA LEU A 216 20.16 -23.09 -3.07
C LEU A 216 19.29 -24.00 -2.17
N GLY A 217 19.07 -25.25 -2.54
CA GLY A 217 18.12 -26.14 -1.86
C GLY A 217 16.67 -25.76 -2.12
N PHE A 218 15.85 -25.71 -1.07
CA PHE A 218 14.42 -25.39 -1.08
C PHE A 218 14.13 -23.89 -1.22
N VAL A 219 14.85 -23.21 -2.10
CA VAL A 219 14.50 -21.86 -2.54
C VAL A 219 13.56 -21.98 -3.74
N GLY A 220 12.46 -21.24 -3.69
CA GLY A 220 11.41 -21.32 -4.68
C GLY A 220 11.19 -20.03 -5.45
N GLU A 221 10.52 -20.18 -6.59
CA GLU A 221 9.86 -19.14 -7.35
C GLU A 221 8.34 -19.30 -7.28
N VAL A 222 7.61 -18.23 -7.58
CA VAL A 222 6.16 -18.27 -7.74
C VAL A 222 5.82 -18.94 -9.06
N ALA A 223 5.16 -20.10 -9.01
CA ALA A 223 4.65 -20.79 -10.19
C ALA A 223 3.23 -20.32 -10.54
N ARG A 224 2.40 -20.10 -9.52
CA ARG A 224 1.01 -19.68 -9.66
C ARG A 224 0.58 -18.88 -8.44
N VAL A 225 -0.32 -17.94 -8.65
CA VAL A 225 -1.05 -17.23 -7.59
C VAL A 225 -2.54 -17.46 -7.78
N ASP A 226 -3.24 -17.85 -6.71
CA ASP A 226 -4.71 -17.91 -6.66
C ASP A 226 -5.21 -16.89 -5.62
N PRO A 227 -5.72 -15.72 -6.06
CA PRO A 227 -6.14 -14.66 -5.15
C PRO A 227 -7.55 -14.89 -4.58
N THR A 228 -8.22 -16.00 -4.89
CA THR A 228 -9.65 -16.21 -4.58
C THR A 228 -9.97 -15.97 -3.10
N ILE A 229 -9.20 -16.57 -2.19
CA ILE A 229 -9.40 -16.38 -0.74
C ILE A 229 -9.07 -14.95 -0.28
N LEU A 230 -8.11 -14.29 -0.94
CA LEU A 230 -7.73 -12.92 -0.60
C LEU A 230 -8.85 -11.93 -0.94
N TRP A 231 -9.57 -12.16 -2.04
CA TRP A 231 -10.71 -11.32 -2.39
C TRP A 231 -11.82 -11.36 -1.34
N SER A 232 -12.10 -12.53 -0.75
CA SER A 232 -13.05 -12.63 0.36
C SER A 232 -12.60 -11.80 1.57
N ILE A 233 -11.33 -11.93 1.97
CA ILE A 233 -10.77 -11.21 3.11
C ILE A 233 -10.82 -9.69 2.90
N VAL A 234 -10.36 -9.24 1.73
CA VAL A 234 -10.26 -7.82 1.39
C VAL A 234 -11.62 -7.17 1.20
N ASN A 235 -12.59 -7.88 0.61
CA ASN A 235 -13.95 -7.35 0.41
C ASN A 235 -14.70 -7.20 1.74
N ASP A 236 -14.38 -8.03 2.75
CA ASP A 236 -14.92 -7.91 4.11
C ASP A 236 -14.22 -6.81 4.94
N GLY A 237 -13.25 -6.09 4.36
CA GLY A 237 -12.53 -5.00 5.03
C GLY A 237 -11.46 -5.47 6.02
N HIS A 238 -11.05 -6.74 5.95
CA HIS A 238 -9.94 -7.28 6.73
C HIS A 238 -8.61 -7.07 6.00
N ILE A 239 -7.49 -7.04 6.74
CA ILE A 239 -6.14 -6.92 6.19
C ILE A 239 -5.50 -8.31 6.07
N PRO A 240 -5.25 -8.84 4.86
CA PRO A 240 -4.46 -10.06 4.72
C PRO A 240 -2.98 -9.77 5.04
N VAL A 241 -2.36 -10.66 5.82
CA VAL A 241 -0.93 -10.62 6.16
C VAL A 241 -0.28 -11.90 5.68
N ILE A 242 0.57 -11.81 4.65
CA ILE A 242 1.07 -12.95 3.89
C ILE A 242 2.56 -13.19 4.18
N ALA A 243 2.87 -14.38 4.73
CA ALA A 243 4.23 -14.87 4.87
C ALA A 243 4.74 -15.47 3.55
N SER A 244 6.02 -15.28 3.25
CA SER A 244 6.67 -15.64 1.99
C SER A 244 7.19 -17.10 1.92
N VAL A 245 6.39 -18.03 2.44
CA VAL A 245 6.60 -19.48 2.30
C VAL A 245 5.42 -20.09 1.56
N ALA A 246 5.67 -21.07 0.70
CA ALA A 246 4.63 -21.73 -0.08
C ALA A 246 5.04 -23.17 -0.39
N ALA A 247 4.06 -24.02 -0.66
CA ALA A 247 4.31 -25.39 -1.12
C ALA A 247 4.19 -25.49 -2.65
N ASP A 248 4.89 -26.48 -3.22
CA ASP A 248 4.62 -26.92 -4.59
C ASP A 248 3.34 -27.78 -4.68
N GLU A 249 3.05 -28.32 -5.86
CA GLU A 249 1.86 -29.16 -6.09
C GLU A 249 1.87 -30.49 -5.31
N PHE A 250 3.03 -30.91 -4.80
CA PHE A 250 3.22 -32.16 -4.07
C PHE A 250 3.32 -31.95 -2.55
N GLY A 251 3.29 -30.70 -2.08
CA GLY A 251 3.34 -30.34 -0.67
C GLY A 251 4.73 -30.01 -0.13
N GLN A 252 5.78 -30.01 -0.96
CA GLN A 252 7.12 -29.61 -0.53
C GLN A 252 7.16 -28.08 -0.33
N GLN A 253 7.57 -27.64 0.86
CA GLN A 253 7.70 -26.23 1.17
C GLN A 253 8.95 -25.60 0.55
N TYR A 254 8.82 -24.35 0.11
CA TYR A 254 9.88 -23.52 -0.43
C TYR A 254 9.91 -22.15 0.24
N ASN A 255 11.13 -21.66 0.42
CA ASN A 255 11.44 -20.31 0.85
C ASN A 255 11.48 -19.40 -0.39
N ILE A 256 10.53 -18.47 -0.51
CA ILE A 256 10.42 -17.56 -1.66
C ILE A 256 10.83 -16.16 -1.21
N ASN A 257 11.52 -15.42 -2.08
CA ASN A 257 11.81 -14.02 -1.80
C ASN A 257 10.51 -13.20 -1.61
N ALA A 258 10.39 -12.50 -0.48
CA ALA A 258 9.19 -11.75 -0.12
C ALA A 258 8.85 -10.59 -1.09
N ASP A 259 9.86 -9.98 -1.71
CA ASP A 259 9.63 -8.95 -2.73
C ASP A 259 8.95 -9.61 -3.94
N THR A 260 9.41 -10.79 -4.37
CA THR A 260 8.79 -11.56 -5.48
C THR A 260 7.35 -11.97 -5.16
N VAL A 261 7.08 -12.49 -3.96
CA VAL A 261 5.71 -12.84 -3.53
C VAL A 261 4.80 -11.60 -3.59
N ALA A 262 5.27 -10.45 -3.10
CA ALA A 262 4.51 -9.22 -3.15
C ALA A 262 4.21 -8.75 -4.57
N GLY A 263 5.19 -8.80 -5.48
CA GLY A 263 5.02 -8.41 -6.87
C GLY A 263 4.00 -9.26 -7.62
N GLU A 264 4.06 -10.59 -7.44
CA GLU A 264 3.13 -11.52 -8.09
C GLU A 264 1.73 -11.47 -7.48
N LEU A 265 1.62 -11.26 -6.16
CA LEU A 265 0.32 -11.01 -5.51
C LEU A 265 -0.30 -9.70 -5.99
N ALA A 266 0.49 -8.64 -6.14
CA ALA A 266 0.01 -7.36 -6.67
C ALA A 266 -0.52 -7.51 -8.09
N ALA A 267 0.18 -8.26 -8.93
CA ALA A 267 -0.28 -8.59 -10.28
C ALA A 267 -1.60 -9.39 -10.25
N ALA A 268 -1.68 -10.47 -9.48
CA ALA A 268 -2.87 -11.32 -9.39
C ALA A 268 -4.10 -10.58 -8.83
N LEU A 269 -3.90 -9.61 -7.94
CA LEU A 269 -4.96 -8.79 -7.35
C LEU A 269 -5.32 -7.58 -8.21
N GLY A 270 -4.64 -7.32 -9.33
CA GLY A 270 -4.84 -6.11 -10.13
C GLY A 270 -4.61 -4.83 -9.30
N ALA A 271 -3.59 -4.84 -8.46
CA ALA A 271 -3.36 -3.78 -7.48
C ALA A 271 -3.05 -2.42 -8.15
N GLU A 272 -3.51 -1.34 -7.52
CA GLU A 272 -3.19 0.01 -7.97
C GLU A 272 -1.73 0.35 -7.66
N LYS A 273 -1.22 -0.11 -6.50
CA LYS A 273 0.16 0.09 -6.08
C LYS A 273 0.79 -1.17 -5.51
N LEU A 274 2.04 -1.40 -5.88
CA LEU A 274 3.00 -2.21 -5.13
C LEU A 274 3.96 -1.27 -4.40
N ILE A 275 4.16 -1.44 -3.09
CA ILE A 275 5.07 -0.61 -2.30
C ILE A 275 6.05 -1.52 -1.57
N LEU A 276 7.36 -1.34 -1.82
CA LEU A 276 8.42 -2.09 -1.17
C LEU A 276 9.10 -1.20 -0.11
N LEU A 277 8.86 -1.50 1.17
CA LEU A 277 9.58 -0.89 2.28
C LEU A 277 11.00 -1.48 2.36
N THR A 278 12.01 -0.62 2.25
CA THR A 278 13.42 -1.01 2.28
C THR A 278 14.22 -0.17 3.29
N ASP A 279 15.52 -0.41 3.38
CA ASP A 279 16.47 0.26 4.27
C ASP A 279 17.27 1.40 3.61
N VAL A 280 16.81 1.88 2.45
CA VAL A 280 17.40 2.97 1.68
C VAL A 280 16.31 3.92 1.19
N ALA A 281 16.71 5.16 0.84
CA ALA A 281 15.80 6.22 0.39
C ALA A 281 14.97 5.83 -0.87
N GLY A 282 15.55 5.02 -1.74
CA GLY A 282 14.99 4.65 -3.04
C GLY A 282 16.12 4.35 -4.03
N ILE A 283 15.89 4.63 -5.30
CA ILE A 283 16.90 4.55 -6.36
C ILE A 283 17.63 5.89 -6.42
N LEU A 284 18.96 5.85 -6.22
CA LEU A 284 19.82 7.01 -6.38
C LEU A 284 20.40 7.05 -7.80
N ARG A 285 20.52 8.24 -8.37
CA ARG A 285 21.21 8.44 -9.66
C ARG A 285 22.71 8.24 -9.51
N ASP A 286 23.25 8.66 -8.38
CA ASP A 286 24.62 8.44 -7.93
C ASP A 286 24.58 7.78 -6.54
N ARG A 287 25.25 6.64 -6.40
CA ARG A 287 25.21 5.81 -5.19
C ARG A 287 25.87 6.50 -4.00
N ASP A 288 26.82 7.38 -4.27
CA ASP A 288 27.61 8.07 -3.25
C ASP A 288 26.99 9.42 -2.85
N ASP A 289 25.93 9.85 -3.54
CA ASP A 289 25.20 11.08 -3.26
C ASP A 289 23.73 10.78 -2.84
N PRO A 290 23.42 10.82 -1.54
CA PRO A 290 22.07 10.65 -1.02
C PRO A 290 21.05 11.67 -1.53
N SER A 291 21.49 12.84 -2.00
CA SER A 291 20.60 13.87 -2.56
C SER A 291 20.15 13.56 -3.99
N SER A 292 20.78 12.57 -4.64
CA SER A 292 20.52 12.18 -6.01
C SER A 292 19.31 11.24 -6.18
N LEU A 293 18.38 11.24 -5.22
CA LEU A 293 17.17 10.42 -5.23
C LEU A 293 16.34 10.66 -6.50
N VAL A 294 16.04 9.58 -7.21
CA VAL A 294 15.13 9.60 -8.36
C VAL A 294 13.70 9.49 -7.82
N LYS A 295 12.91 10.57 -7.88
CA LYS A 295 11.51 10.55 -7.41
C LYS A 295 10.60 9.68 -8.28
N GLU A 296 10.75 9.77 -9.60
CA GLU A 296 9.95 8.98 -10.55
C GLU A 296 10.78 8.52 -11.75
N VAL A 297 10.53 7.30 -12.23
CA VAL A 297 11.20 6.73 -13.40
C VAL A 297 10.32 5.66 -14.06
N ASN A 298 10.28 5.57 -15.37
CA ASN A 298 9.53 4.51 -16.07
C ASN A 298 10.36 3.22 -16.26
N ILE A 299 9.73 2.14 -16.73
CA ILE A 299 10.41 0.85 -16.98
C ILE A 299 11.66 1.01 -17.87
N LYS A 300 11.59 1.83 -18.93
CA LYS A 300 12.73 2.05 -19.83
C LYS A 300 13.90 2.74 -19.11
N GLY A 301 13.60 3.75 -18.30
CA GLY A 301 14.59 4.48 -17.51
C GLY A 301 15.29 3.58 -16.50
N VAL A 302 14.53 2.75 -15.78
CA VAL A 302 15.08 1.81 -14.80
C VAL A 302 15.97 0.76 -15.46
N LYS A 303 15.56 0.19 -16.60
CA LYS A 303 16.40 -0.76 -17.36
C LYS A 303 17.72 -0.13 -17.79
N LYS A 304 17.68 1.10 -18.31
CA LYS A 304 18.89 1.86 -18.67
C LYS A 304 19.80 2.08 -17.45
N MET A 305 19.23 2.43 -16.30
CA MET A 305 20.02 2.61 -15.06
C MET A 305 20.67 1.30 -14.58
N MET A 306 20.05 0.14 -14.84
CA MET A 306 20.66 -1.16 -14.58
C MET A 306 21.80 -1.47 -15.55
N GLU A 307 21.59 -1.23 -16.85
CA GLU A 307 22.61 -1.43 -17.90
C GLU A 307 23.84 -0.54 -17.68
N GLU A 308 23.64 0.70 -17.22
CA GLU A 308 24.70 1.64 -16.85
C GLU A 308 25.37 1.31 -15.50
N GLY A 309 24.94 0.27 -14.79
CA GLY A 309 25.52 -0.15 -13.51
C GLY A 309 25.19 0.77 -12.31
N LYS A 310 24.31 1.76 -12.49
CA LYS A 310 23.86 2.66 -11.40
C LYS A 310 23.02 1.92 -10.37
N ILE A 311 22.24 0.94 -10.83
CA ILE A 311 21.49 0.02 -9.97
C ILE A 311 22.26 -1.30 -9.87
N GLY A 312 22.46 -1.78 -8.65
CA GLY A 312 23.30 -2.95 -8.38
C GLY A 312 23.02 -3.57 -7.02
N GLY A 313 23.66 -4.72 -6.75
CA GLY A 313 23.49 -5.46 -5.50
C GLY A 313 22.03 -5.82 -5.22
N GLY A 314 21.60 -5.69 -3.96
CA GLY A 314 20.24 -6.01 -3.52
C GLY A 314 19.12 -5.16 -4.13
N MET A 315 19.43 -4.07 -4.84
CA MET A 315 18.42 -3.25 -5.52
C MET A 315 17.96 -3.87 -6.84
N ILE A 316 18.82 -4.63 -7.53
CA ILE A 316 18.46 -5.34 -8.78
C ILE A 316 17.20 -6.22 -8.61
N PRO A 317 17.13 -7.14 -7.63
CA PRO A 317 15.95 -7.99 -7.48
C PRO A 317 14.69 -7.21 -7.12
N LYS A 318 14.79 -6.09 -6.40
CA LYS A 318 13.64 -5.21 -6.07
C LYS A 318 13.09 -4.56 -7.32
N VAL A 319 13.98 -3.97 -8.11
CA VAL A 319 13.65 -3.35 -9.39
C VAL A 319 13.04 -4.34 -10.36
N ASN A 320 13.64 -5.53 -10.50
CA ASN A 320 13.12 -6.58 -11.37
C ASN A 320 11.72 -7.03 -10.94
N CYS A 321 11.47 -7.12 -9.63
CA CYS A 321 10.14 -7.37 -9.10
C CYS A 321 9.14 -6.26 -9.50
N CYS A 322 9.48 -4.99 -9.29
CA CYS A 322 8.63 -3.86 -9.69
C CYS A 322 8.31 -3.88 -11.18
N VAL A 323 9.33 -4.03 -12.04
CA VAL A 323 9.17 -4.08 -13.50
C VAL A 323 8.27 -5.25 -13.92
N ARG A 324 8.48 -6.44 -13.34
CA ARG A 324 7.67 -7.63 -13.61
C ARG A 324 6.22 -7.44 -13.18
N SER A 325 5.98 -6.82 -12.03
CA SER A 325 4.63 -6.54 -11.52
C SER A 325 3.89 -5.52 -12.38
N LEU A 326 4.56 -4.43 -12.75
CA LEU A 326 4.03 -3.41 -13.67
C LEU A 326 3.68 -4.00 -15.05
N SER A 327 4.56 -4.84 -15.59
CA SER A 327 4.34 -5.51 -16.88
C SER A 327 3.13 -6.45 -16.90
N GLN A 328 2.64 -6.83 -15.71
CA GLN A 328 1.44 -7.66 -15.52
C GLN A 328 0.19 -6.85 -15.16
N GLY A 329 0.27 -5.50 -15.18
CA GLY A 329 -0.89 -4.63 -15.04
C GLY A 329 -1.02 -3.89 -13.70
N VAL A 330 -0.06 -4.03 -12.78
CA VAL A 330 0.01 -3.14 -11.62
C VAL A 330 0.31 -1.72 -12.08
N ARG A 331 -0.36 -0.72 -11.50
CA ARG A 331 -0.33 0.64 -12.06
C ARG A 331 0.93 1.42 -11.72
N THR A 332 1.38 1.36 -10.48
CA THR A 332 2.64 1.96 -10.02
C THR A 332 3.34 1.03 -9.03
N ALA A 333 4.67 1.05 -9.00
CA ALA A 333 5.46 0.31 -8.02
C ALA A 333 6.47 1.26 -7.36
N SER A 334 6.46 1.39 -6.04
CA SER A 334 7.35 2.31 -5.31
C SER A 334 8.34 1.56 -4.44
N ILE A 335 9.59 2.04 -4.40
CA ILE A 335 10.64 1.59 -3.47
C ILE A 335 10.90 2.75 -2.52
N ILE A 336 10.57 2.58 -1.23
CA ILE A 336 10.53 3.68 -0.26
C ILE A 336 11.30 3.34 1.02
N ASP A 337 11.69 4.37 1.76
CA ASP A 337 12.48 4.23 2.98
C ASP A 337 11.64 3.84 4.20
N GLY A 338 11.71 2.57 4.59
CA GLY A 338 11.02 2.06 5.77
C GLY A 338 11.65 2.51 7.10
N ARG A 339 12.74 3.27 7.09
CA ARG A 339 13.34 3.88 8.29
C ARG A 339 12.66 5.19 8.68
N VAL A 340 11.93 5.80 7.75
CA VAL A 340 11.18 7.03 7.98
C VAL A 340 9.81 6.68 8.57
N PRO A 341 9.45 7.22 9.75
CA PRO A 341 8.12 7.05 10.31
C PRO A 341 7.05 7.54 9.34
N HIS A 342 5.95 6.81 9.24
CA HIS A 342 4.82 7.12 8.36
C HIS A 342 5.17 7.15 6.86
N SER A 343 6.26 6.49 6.44
CA SER A 343 6.68 6.42 5.03
C SER A 343 5.59 5.90 4.09
N LEU A 344 4.72 4.99 4.54
CA LEU A 344 3.62 4.49 3.74
C LEU A 344 2.55 5.58 3.49
N LEU A 345 2.22 6.37 4.51
CA LEU A 345 1.30 7.50 4.35
C LEU A 345 1.93 8.63 3.55
N LEU A 346 3.21 8.92 3.76
CA LEU A 346 3.95 9.89 2.95
C LEU A 346 3.89 9.52 1.46
N GLU A 347 4.07 8.24 1.13
CA GLU A 347 4.00 7.76 -0.27
C GLU A 347 2.60 7.87 -0.91
N ILE A 348 1.53 7.72 -0.12
CA ILE A 348 0.16 7.64 -0.66
C ILE A 348 -0.60 8.96 -0.55
N MET A 349 -0.37 9.70 0.53
CA MET A 349 -1.15 10.88 0.94
C MET A 349 -0.41 12.20 0.72
N THR A 350 0.72 12.18 -0.02
CA THR A 350 1.43 13.39 -0.44
C THR A 350 1.87 13.28 -1.90
N ASP A 351 2.10 14.43 -2.54
CA ASP A 351 2.62 14.46 -3.91
C ASP A 351 4.15 14.24 -3.97
N GLU A 352 4.86 14.52 -2.88
CA GLU A 352 6.31 14.33 -2.82
C GLU A 352 6.71 12.85 -2.83
N GLY A 353 5.90 12.00 -2.20
CA GLY A 353 6.19 10.58 -2.01
C GLY A 353 7.27 10.33 -0.95
N ALA A 354 7.67 9.07 -0.78
CA ALA A 354 8.66 8.66 0.22
C ALA A 354 9.84 7.87 -0.37
N GLY A 355 10.05 7.95 -1.68
CA GLY A 355 11.15 7.28 -2.37
C GLY A 355 11.05 7.38 -3.88
N THR A 356 11.29 6.26 -4.55
CA THR A 356 11.23 6.19 -6.03
C THR A 356 9.98 5.47 -6.48
N MET A 357 9.13 6.18 -7.23
CA MET A 357 8.00 5.59 -7.96
C MET A 357 8.43 5.11 -9.34
N ILE A 358 8.05 3.88 -9.68
CA ILE A 358 8.27 3.26 -10.99
C ILE A 358 6.93 3.14 -11.72
N THR A 359 6.89 3.63 -12.95
CA THR A 359 5.72 3.60 -13.83
C THR A 359 5.95 2.73 -15.07
N GLY A 360 4.86 2.23 -15.66
CA GLY A 360 4.86 1.32 -16.82
C GLY A 360 5.48 1.89 -18.09
#